data_AF-A0AAW4QCJ5-F1
#
_entry.id   AF-A0AAW4QCJ5-F1
#
_cell.length_a   1.000
_cell.length_b   1.000
_cell.length_c   1.000
_cell.angle_alpha   90.00
_cell.angle_beta   90.00
_cell.angle_gamma   90.00
#
_symmetry.space_group_name_H-M   'P 1'
#
loop_
_entity.id
_entity.type
_entity.pdbx_description
1 polymer ?
#
loop_
_entity_poly.entity_id
_entity_poly.type
_entity_poly.pdbx_seq_one_letter_code
_entity_poly.pdbx_strand_id
1 'polypeptide(L)'
;MTQKLLLDVGTQVAESDFPPESAAAHFEAIGKGINDVDVIVQALLERLPPSKPWQRQLRSHLRDADRHVEILRLEISLEHDSSEIHAAALKLKHVLEIANFHIAGGRAEGWIRNALAVAYRNASLVSKLLAP
;
A
#
# COMPACT_ATOMS: atom_id res chain seq x y z
N MET A 1 -28.35 -61.98 -4.86
CA MET A 1 -27.06 -62.64 -4.56
C MET A 1 -26.21 -62.50 -5.83
N THR A 2 -25.07 -61.81 -5.89
CA THR A 2 -24.18 -61.30 -4.85
C THR A 2 -23.31 -60.18 -5.46
N GLN A 3 -23.27 -59.09 -4.72
CA GLN A 3 -22.31 -57.97 -4.67
C GLN A 3 -20.87 -58.25 -5.15
N LYS A 4 -20.30 -57.33 -5.95
CA LYS A 4 -18.97 -56.76 -5.69
C LYS A 4 -18.81 -55.39 -6.35
N LEU A 5 -18.67 -54.36 -5.50
CA LEU A 5 -18.23 -53.02 -5.86
C LEU A 5 -16.81 -53.05 -6.44
N LEU A 6 -16.55 -52.13 -7.38
CA LEU A 6 -15.25 -51.49 -7.51
C LEU A 6 -15.49 -50.03 -7.92
N LEU A 7 -15.46 -49.18 -6.89
CA LEU A 7 -15.34 -47.74 -6.95
C LEU A 7 -13.96 -47.33 -7.48
N ASP A 8 -13.90 -46.06 -7.85
CA ASP A 8 -12.72 -45.19 -7.74
C ASP A 8 -11.62 -45.30 -8.81
N VAL A 9 -11.71 -44.39 -9.79
CA VAL A 9 -10.58 -43.48 -10.06
C VAL A 9 -11.16 -42.08 -10.21
N GLY A 10 -11.52 -41.48 -9.07
CA GLY A 10 -11.49 -40.04 -8.94
C GLY A 10 -10.05 -39.57 -9.20
N THR A 11 -9.77 -39.08 -10.40
CA THR A 11 -8.64 -38.16 -10.56
C THR A 11 -9.15 -36.82 -10.08
N GLN A 12 -9.00 -36.61 -8.78
CA GLN A 12 -9.04 -35.30 -8.16
C GLN A 12 -8.15 -34.39 -9.01
N VAL A 13 -8.78 -33.45 -9.70
CA VAL A 13 -8.10 -32.25 -10.15
C VAL A 13 -7.56 -31.66 -8.87
N ALA A 14 -6.24 -31.71 -8.69
CA ALA A 14 -5.58 -30.97 -7.63
C ALA A 14 -5.96 -29.51 -7.86
N GLU A 15 -6.94 -29.01 -7.11
CA GLU A 15 -7.07 -27.58 -6.84
C GLU A 15 -5.69 -27.16 -6.38
N SER A 16 -4.99 -26.40 -7.21
CA SER A 16 -3.67 -25.94 -6.86
C SER A 16 -3.82 -25.10 -5.60
N ASP A 17 -3.12 -25.47 -4.53
CA ASP A 17 -3.00 -24.68 -3.29
C ASP A 17 -2.40 -23.27 -3.54
N PHE A 18 -2.01 -22.98 -4.78
CA PHE A 18 -1.49 -21.71 -5.23
C PHE A 18 -2.63 -20.84 -5.78
N PRO A 19 -2.72 -19.57 -5.35
CA PRO A 19 -3.65 -18.63 -5.97
C PRO A 19 -3.34 -18.51 -7.46
N PRO A 20 -4.36 -18.20 -8.31
CA PRO A 20 -4.14 -18.00 -9.73
C PRO A 20 -3.05 -16.94 -9.93
N GLU A 21 -2.18 -17.12 -10.94
CA GLU A 21 -1.02 -16.26 -11.23
C GLU A 21 -1.38 -14.76 -11.23
N SER A 22 -2.60 -14.42 -11.70
CA SER A 22 -3.14 -13.06 -11.68
C SER A 22 -3.41 -12.51 -10.28
N ALA A 23 -3.85 -13.34 -9.34
CA ALA A 23 -4.07 -12.94 -7.95
C ALA A 23 -2.75 -12.79 -7.19
N ALA A 24 -1.80 -13.71 -7.42
CA ALA A 24 -0.45 -13.58 -6.85
C ALA A 24 0.24 -12.28 -7.31
N ALA A 25 0.21 -11.99 -8.61
CA ALA A 25 0.74 -10.75 -9.17
C ALA A 25 0.02 -9.50 -8.63
N HIS A 26 -1.29 -9.60 -8.36
CA HIS A 26 -2.07 -8.52 -7.78
C HIS A 26 -1.62 -8.19 -6.35
N PHE A 27 -1.47 -9.20 -5.49
CA PHE A 27 -0.97 -9.00 -4.13
C PHE A 27 0.48 -8.53 -4.10
N GLU A 28 1.32 -9.03 -5.00
CA GLU A 28 2.70 -8.55 -5.17
C GLU A 28 2.72 -7.06 -5.53
N ALA A 29 1.86 -6.62 -6.46
CA ALA A 29 1.75 -5.22 -6.86
C ALA A 29 1.31 -4.31 -5.70
N ILE A 30 0.36 -4.77 -4.86
CA ILE A 30 -0.04 -4.05 -3.64
C ILE A 30 1.12 -3.95 -2.67
N GLY A 31 1.75 -5.08 -2.33
CA GLY A 31 2.85 -5.14 -1.37
C GLY A 31 4.02 -4.26 -1.81
N LYS A 32 4.39 -4.33 -3.08
CA LYS A 32 5.40 -3.45 -3.68
C LYS A 32 5.01 -1.98 -3.59
N GLY A 33 3.76 -1.64 -3.92
CA GLY A 33 3.26 -0.27 -3.86
C GLY A 33 3.35 0.32 -2.45
N ILE A 34 2.98 -0.45 -1.42
CA ILE A 34 3.09 -0.06 -0.01
C ILE A 34 4.56 0.15 0.38
N ASN A 35 5.43 -0.79 0.02
CA ASN A 35 6.86 -0.70 0.32
C ASN A 35 7.52 0.52 -0.35
N ASP A 36 7.19 0.80 -1.62
CA ASP A 36 7.73 1.96 -2.32
C ASP A 36 7.31 3.28 -1.63
N VAL A 37 6.06 3.37 -1.15
CA VAL A 37 5.60 4.54 -0.38
C VAL A 37 6.40 4.68 0.92
N ASP A 38 6.55 3.59 1.67
CA ASP A 38 7.29 3.55 2.94
C ASP A 38 8.73 4.05 2.76
N VAL A 39 9.46 3.44 1.82
CA VAL A 39 10.86 3.80 1.52
C VAL A 39 11.00 5.29 1.18
N ILE A 40 10.07 5.84 0.40
CA ILE A 40 10.10 7.26 0.03
C ILE A 40 9.81 8.14 1.25
N VAL A 41 8.80 7.81 2.06
CA VAL A 41 8.43 8.57 3.26
C VAL A 41 9.59 8.59 4.26
N GLN A 42 10.19 7.43 4.54
CA GLN A 42 11.34 7.29 5.42
C GLN A 42 12.54 8.08 4.89
N ALA A 43 12.89 7.94 3.61
CA ALA A 43 14.00 8.70 3.02
C ALA A 43 13.78 10.22 3.10
N LEU A 44 12.54 10.70 2.94
CA LEU A 44 12.21 12.12 3.13
C LEU A 44 12.34 12.55 4.60
N LEU A 45 11.88 11.72 5.54
CA LEU A 45 12.01 11.97 6.98
C LEU A 45 13.46 11.96 7.46
N GLU A 46 14.34 11.18 6.84
CA GLU A 46 15.77 11.18 7.17
C GLU A 46 16.48 12.42 6.63
N ARG A 47 16.15 12.83 5.40
CA ARG A 47 16.92 13.84 4.66
C ARG A 47 16.40 15.27 4.79
N LEU A 48 15.16 15.47 5.23
CA LEU A 48 14.54 16.79 5.33
C LEU A 48 14.83 17.46 6.68
N PRO A 49 15.73 18.46 6.80
CA PRO A 49 15.99 19.09 8.08
C PRO A 49 14.76 19.91 8.57
N PRO A 50 14.51 20.00 9.89
CA PRO A 50 13.37 20.75 10.46
C PRO A 50 13.62 22.27 10.62
N SER A 51 14.48 22.87 9.80
CA SER A 51 14.98 24.24 10.01
C SER A 51 13.94 25.32 9.73
N LYS A 52 13.12 25.16 8.68
CA LYS A 52 12.12 26.14 8.24
C LYS A 52 10.71 25.72 8.69
N PRO A 53 9.77 26.67 8.92
CA PRO A 53 8.40 26.34 9.30
C PRO A 53 7.71 25.34 8.36
N TRP A 54 7.85 25.52 7.04
CA TRP A 54 7.27 24.61 6.06
C TRP A 54 7.89 23.21 6.12
N GLN A 55 9.18 23.09 6.49
CA GLN A 55 9.85 21.80 6.64
C GLN A 55 9.31 21.06 7.84
N ARG A 56 9.10 21.75 8.98
CA ARG A 56 8.48 21.14 10.16
C ARG A 56 7.06 20.65 9.87
N GLN A 57 6.27 21.46 9.16
CA GLN A 57 4.92 21.07 8.76
C GLN A 57 4.92 19.89 7.80
N LEU A 58 5.81 19.89 6.79
CA LEU A 58 5.96 18.75 5.88
C LEU A 58 6.37 17.48 6.64
N ARG A 59 7.33 17.57 7.58
CA ARG A 59 7.71 16.45 8.44
C ARG A 59 6.54 15.93 9.27
N SER A 60 5.63 16.79 9.72
CA SER A 60 4.42 16.35 10.42
C SER A 60 3.56 15.48 9.51
N HIS A 61 3.26 15.96 8.30
CA HIS A 61 2.50 15.18 7.31
C HIS A 61 3.20 13.87 6.92
N LEU A 62 4.54 13.87 6.82
CA LEU A 62 5.31 12.66 6.52
C LEU A 62 5.25 11.64 7.67
N ARG A 63 5.26 12.08 8.93
CA ARG A 63 5.06 11.18 10.09
C ARG A 63 3.64 10.62 10.15
N ASP A 64 2.66 11.44 9.78
CA ASP A 64 1.27 10.97 9.67
C ASP A 64 1.16 9.91 8.55
N ALA A 65 1.83 10.13 7.42
CA ALA A 65 1.88 9.17 6.31
C ALA A 65 2.55 7.86 6.73
N ASP A 66 3.69 7.94 7.42
CA ASP A 66 4.42 6.80 7.99
C ASP A 66 3.51 5.94 8.89
N ARG A 67 2.82 6.59 9.85
CA ARG A 67 1.82 5.92 10.68
C ARG A 67 0.71 5.26 9.86
N HIS A 68 0.24 5.89 8.78
CA HIS A 68 -0.79 5.31 7.92
C HIS A 68 -0.28 4.14 7.07
N VAL A 69 1.01 4.08 6.73
CA VAL A 69 1.63 2.88 6.15
C VAL A 69 1.57 1.73 7.14
N GLU A 70 1.95 1.96 8.40
CA GLU A 70 1.89 0.92 9.45
C GLU A 70 0.46 0.44 9.69
N ILE A 71 -0.51 1.37 9.78
CA ILE A 71 -1.93 1.02 9.89
C ILE A 71 -2.34 0.14 8.72
N LEU A 72 -2.09 0.54 7.48
CA LEU A 72 -2.47 -0.26 6.31
C LEU A 72 -1.84 -1.67 6.35
N ARG A 73 -0.57 -1.78 6.75
CA ARG A 73 0.10 -3.07 6.93
C ARG A 73 -0.57 -3.92 8.01
N LEU A 74 -0.96 -3.32 9.13
CA LEU A 74 -1.67 -4.01 10.21
C LEU A 74 -3.05 -4.50 9.76
N GLU A 75 -3.84 -3.66 9.09
CA GLU A 75 -5.16 -4.04 8.56
C GLU A 75 -5.06 -5.25 7.61
N ILE A 76 -4.05 -5.26 6.73
CA ILE A 76 -3.76 -6.41 5.84
C ILE A 76 -3.31 -7.64 6.65
N SER A 77 -2.41 -7.47 7.62
CA SER A 77 -1.85 -8.58 8.41
C SER A 77 -2.87 -9.21 9.35
N LEU A 78 -3.86 -8.44 9.79
CA LEU A 78 -4.97 -8.90 10.61
C LEU A 78 -6.13 -9.47 9.78
N GLU A 79 -5.98 -9.53 8.45
CA GLU A 79 -6.99 -10.04 7.52
C GLU A 79 -8.36 -9.36 7.71
N HIS A 80 -8.36 -8.06 7.99
CA HIS A 80 -9.59 -7.27 8.09
C HIS A 80 -10.35 -7.25 6.76
N ASP A 81 -11.62 -6.86 6.84
CA ASP A 81 -12.48 -6.82 5.66
C ASP A 81 -11.94 -5.84 4.60
N SER A 82 -12.17 -6.17 3.32
CA SER A 82 -11.65 -5.39 2.18
C SER A 82 -11.98 -3.89 2.26
N SER A 83 -13.16 -3.55 2.81
CA SER A 83 -13.58 -2.17 3.03
C SER A 83 -12.72 -1.41 4.06
N GLU A 84 -12.24 -2.08 5.11
CA GLU A 84 -11.40 -1.49 6.16
C GLU A 84 -9.98 -1.29 5.63
N ILE A 85 -9.45 -2.29 4.94
CA ILE A 85 -8.16 -2.20 4.22
C ILE A 85 -8.19 -1.06 3.19
N HIS A 86 -9.26 -0.97 2.39
CA HIS A 86 -9.43 0.13 1.43
C HIS A 86 -9.51 1.49 2.13
N ALA A 87 -10.26 1.60 3.23
CA ALA A 87 -10.37 2.84 3.99
C ALA A 87 -9.01 3.28 4.57
N ALA A 88 -8.17 2.34 5.02
CA ALA A 88 -6.80 2.63 5.44
C ALA A 88 -5.93 3.14 4.28
N ALA A 89 -6.02 2.52 3.10
CA ALA A 89 -5.32 2.97 1.90
C ALA A 89 -5.75 4.38 1.45
N LEU A 90 -7.05 4.70 1.56
CA LEU A 90 -7.56 6.04 1.27
C LEU A 90 -7.02 7.10 2.24
N LYS A 91 -6.90 6.78 3.53
CA LYS A 91 -6.30 7.68 4.53
C LYS A 91 -4.82 7.95 4.22
N LEU A 92 -4.05 6.92 3.88
CA LEU A 92 -2.66 7.07 3.45
C LEU A 92 -2.53 7.99 2.22
N LYS A 93 -3.33 7.72 1.18
CA LYS A 93 -3.39 8.56 -0.02
C LYS A 93 -3.70 10.01 0.33
N HIS A 94 -4.69 10.25 1.18
CA HIS A 94 -5.14 11.60 1.54
C HIS A 94 -4.07 12.41 2.29
N VAL A 95 -3.34 11.78 3.22
CA VAL A 95 -2.26 12.48 3.93
C VAL A 95 -1.12 12.85 2.97
N LEU A 96 -0.77 11.96 2.03
CA LEU A 96 0.23 12.26 0.99
C LEU A 96 -0.24 13.33 0.00
N GLU A 97 -1.54 13.40 -0.29
CA GLU A 97 -2.15 14.47 -1.08
C GLU A 97 -1.95 15.82 -0.40
N ILE A 98 -2.28 15.92 0.89
CA ILE A 98 -2.07 17.14 1.70
C ILE A 98 -0.59 17.54 1.71
N ALA A 99 0.31 16.59 1.92
CA ALA A 99 1.75 16.83 1.90
C ALA A 99 2.21 17.40 0.55
N ASN A 100 1.68 16.87 -0.56
CA ASN A 100 2.00 17.31 -1.91
C ASN A 100 1.45 18.71 -2.21
N PHE A 101 0.23 19.03 -1.75
CA PHE A 101 -0.33 20.38 -1.88
C PHE A 101 0.46 21.43 -1.08
N HIS A 102 0.93 21.07 0.11
CA HIS A 102 1.68 21.98 1.00
C HIS A 102 2.96 22.55 0.35
N ILE A 103 3.62 21.75 -0.49
CA ILE A 103 4.87 22.11 -1.17
C ILE A 103 4.67 22.66 -2.60
N ALA A 104 3.45 22.62 -3.15
CA ALA A 104 3.15 22.98 -4.54
C ALA A 104 3.53 24.44 -4.88
N GLY A 105 3.53 25.34 -3.89
CA GLY A 105 3.95 26.75 -4.04
C GLY A 105 5.46 26.98 -4.16
N GLY A 106 6.25 26.00 -4.61
CA GLY A 106 7.69 26.16 -4.88
C GLY A 106 8.61 26.19 -3.67
N ARG A 107 8.10 25.89 -2.47
CA ARG A 107 8.87 25.97 -1.20
C ARG A 107 9.95 24.89 -1.07
N ALA A 108 9.74 23.75 -1.71
CA ALA A 108 10.59 22.58 -1.62
C ALA A 108 11.49 22.43 -2.86
N GLU A 109 12.66 21.83 -2.69
CA GLU A 109 13.59 21.49 -3.78
C GLU A 109 12.99 20.45 -4.73
N GLY A 110 13.48 20.39 -5.98
CA GLY A 110 12.92 19.52 -7.01
C GLY A 110 12.87 18.04 -6.61
N TRP A 111 13.88 17.54 -5.92
CA TRP A 111 13.91 16.14 -5.47
C TRP A 111 12.84 15.83 -4.42
N ILE A 112 12.54 16.76 -3.50
CA ILE A 112 11.47 16.60 -2.49
C ILE A 112 10.11 16.53 -3.20
N ARG A 113 9.89 17.44 -4.16
CA ARG A 113 8.64 17.47 -4.93
C ARG A 113 8.44 16.20 -5.73
N ASN A 114 9.48 15.73 -6.40
CA ASN A 114 9.42 14.50 -7.19
C ASN A 114 9.15 13.28 -6.30
N ALA A 115 9.87 13.15 -5.18
CA ALA A 115 9.66 12.06 -4.23
C ALA A 115 8.23 12.03 -3.70
N LEU A 116 7.69 13.17 -3.25
CA LEU A 116 6.29 13.27 -2.80
C LEU A 116 5.29 12.93 -3.90
N ALA A 117 5.53 13.38 -5.13
CA ALA A 117 4.66 13.04 -6.26
C ALA A 117 4.66 11.53 -6.56
N VAL A 118 5.81 10.86 -6.48
CA VAL A 118 5.89 9.40 -6.64
C VAL A 118 5.18 8.69 -5.49
N ALA A 119 5.39 9.10 -4.24
CA ALA A 119 4.69 8.51 -3.09
C ALA A 119 3.17 8.66 -3.22
N TYR A 120 2.67 9.85 -3.56
CA TYR A 120 1.25 10.09 -3.78
C TYR A 120 0.67 9.23 -4.92
N ARG A 121 1.41 9.13 -6.04
CA ARG A 121 1.01 8.28 -7.17
C ARG A 121 0.92 6.80 -6.75
N ASN A 122 1.91 6.30 -6.02
CA ASN A 122 1.93 4.90 -5.57
C ASN A 122 0.81 4.62 -4.56
N ALA A 123 0.57 5.52 -3.60
CA ALA A 123 -0.56 5.40 -2.68
C ALA A 123 -1.91 5.42 -3.41
N SER A 124 -2.04 6.23 -4.47
CA SER A 124 -3.24 6.26 -5.31
C SER A 124 -3.44 4.98 -6.13
N LEU A 125 -2.37 4.29 -6.51
CA LEU A 125 -2.46 2.98 -7.16
C LEU A 125 -2.84 1.90 -6.17
N VAL A 126 -2.21 1.88 -4.99
CA VAL A 126 -2.54 0.96 -3.89
C VAL A 126 -4.02 1.08 -3.51
N SER A 127 -4.54 2.31 -3.32
CA SER A 127 -5.96 2.49 -3.00
C SER A 127 -6.90 1.97 -4.09
N LYS A 128 -6.50 2.06 -5.37
CA LYS A 128 -7.31 1.55 -6.50
C LYS A 128 -7.27 0.04 -6.58
N LEU A 129 -6.12 -0.57 -6.31
CA LEU A 129 -5.97 -2.04 -6.31
C LEU A 129 -6.73 -2.68 -5.15
N LEU A 130 -6.83 -1.97 -4.01
CA LEU A 130 -7.58 -2.40 -2.83
C LEU A 130 -9.06 -2.01 -2.86
N ALA A 131 -9.56 -1.43 -3.95
CA ALA A 131 -10.97 -1.08 -4.04
C ALA A 131 -11.83 -2.36 -4.06
N PRO A 132 -12.95 -2.40 -3.31
CA PRO A 132 -13.84 -3.57 -3.23
C PRO A 132 -14.62 -3.82 -4.51
#